data_AF-A0A0G0M721-F1
#
_entry.id   AF-A0A0G0M721-F1
#
_cell.length_a   1.000
_cell.length_b   1.000
_cell.length_c   1.000
_cell.angle_alpha   90.00
_cell.angle_beta   90.00
_cell.angle_gamma   90.00
#
_symmetry.space_group_name_H-M   'P 1'
#
loop_
_entity.id
_entity.type
_entity.pdbx_description
1 polymer ?
#
loop_
_entity_poly.entity_id
_entity_poly.type
_entity_poly.pdbx_seq_one_letter_code
_entity_poly.pdbx_strand_id
1 'polypeptide(L)'
;MAQAGQNMQFSKENLIALINESEALKMLPGVLKDKLMTSVLAQGEAKQVKVFNTLAEEQRKFAEAEQEYMEKSAKAYQDYLSELKQASNSIVRNLNKKVEEIATKKDDQKAEDLLKDM
;
A
#
# COMPACT_ATOMS: atom_id res chain seq x y z
N MET A 1 31.47 0.33 -2.05
CA MET A 1 31.42 1.35 -3.12
C MET A 1 30.50 0.82 -4.21
N ALA A 2 29.39 1.50 -4.46
CA ALA A 2 28.39 1.10 -5.44
C ALA A 2 28.94 1.34 -6.86
N GLN A 3 29.07 0.28 -7.68
CA GLN A 3 29.14 0.45 -9.13
C GLN A 3 27.72 0.71 -9.62
N ALA A 4 27.44 1.99 -9.79
CA ALA A 4 26.24 2.50 -10.41
C ALA A 4 26.04 1.80 -11.76
N GLY A 5 24.91 1.11 -11.88
CA GLY A 5 24.38 0.73 -13.18
C GLY A 5 24.29 1.99 -14.03
N GLN A 6 25.06 2.03 -15.10
CA GLN A 6 24.77 2.92 -16.21
C GLN A 6 23.40 2.49 -16.74
N ASN A 7 22.36 3.14 -16.23
CA ASN A 7 21.07 3.19 -16.89
C ASN A 7 21.34 3.76 -18.27
N MET A 8 21.53 2.90 -19.27
CA MET A 8 21.41 3.28 -20.66
C MET A 8 19.95 3.66 -20.86
N GLN A 9 19.65 4.93 -20.60
CA GLN A 9 18.44 5.55 -21.08
C GLN A 9 18.56 5.53 -22.61
N PHE A 10 17.95 4.53 -23.23
CA PHE A 10 17.92 4.37 -24.69
C PHE A 10 17.07 5.52 -25.27
N SER A 11 17.69 6.68 -25.44
CA SER A 11 17.07 7.81 -26.12
C SER A 11 17.05 7.57 -27.63
N LYS A 12 16.18 8.29 -28.32
CA LYS A 12 16.12 8.30 -29.78
C LYS A 12 17.46 8.71 -30.38
N GLU A 13 18.20 9.63 -29.73
CA GLU A 13 19.54 10.03 -30.18
C GLU A 13 20.56 8.89 -30.08
N ASN A 14 20.52 8.09 -29.00
CA ASN A 14 21.42 6.95 -28.82
C ASN A 14 21.19 5.85 -29.87
N LEU A 15 19.92 5.59 -30.20
CA LEU A 15 19.57 4.68 -31.29
C LEU A 15 20.05 5.21 -32.66
N ILE A 16 19.86 6.50 -32.93
CA ILE A 16 20.34 7.13 -34.17
C ILE A 16 21.88 7.06 -34.27
N ALA A 17 22.59 7.31 -33.18
CA ALA A 17 24.06 7.21 -33.13
C ALA A 17 24.55 5.79 -33.46
N LEU A 18 24.00 4.77 -32.79
CA LEU A 18 24.35 3.36 -33.03
C LEU A 18 24.01 2.91 -34.46
N ILE A 19 22.88 3.38 -35.01
CA ILE A 19 22.49 3.11 -36.41
C ILE A 19 23.48 3.77 -37.37
N ASN A 20 23.92 5.01 -37.10
CA ASN A 20 24.87 5.71 -37.96
C ASN A 20 26.30 5.15 -37.90
N GLU A 21 26.70 4.55 -36.78
CA GLU A 21 28.00 3.90 -36.61
C GLU A 21 28.08 2.54 -37.33
N SER A 22 26.95 1.94 -37.71
CA SER A 22 26.90 0.64 -38.39
C SER A 22 27.55 0.67 -39.78
N GLU A 23 28.69 -0.03 -39.89
CA GLU A 23 29.42 -0.28 -41.15
C GLU A 23 28.53 -0.86 -42.25
N ALA A 24 27.63 -1.78 -41.90
CA ALA A 24 26.72 -2.43 -42.85
C ALA A 24 25.69 -1.44 -43.45
N LEU A 25 25.28 -0.42 -42.68
CA LEU A 25 24.34 0.60 -43.13
C LEU A 25 24.99 1.66 -44.02
N LYS A 26 26.30 1.88 -43.89
CA LYS A 26 27.06 2.81 -44.74
C LYS A 26 27.14 2.35 -46.20
N MET A 27 27.00 1.04 -46.44
CA MET A 27 27.05 0.45 -47.79
C MET A 27 25.68 0.45 -48.51
N LEU A 28 24.59 0.83 -47.82
CA LEU A 28 23.26 0.88 -48.42
C LEU A 28 23.03 2.17 -49.22
N PRO A 29 22.29 2.11 -50.35
CA PRO A 29 21.77 3.30 -51.02
C PRO A 29 20.94 4.17 -50.07
N GLY A 30 21.05 5.50 -50.18
CA GLY A 30 20.43 6.46 -49.25
C GLY A 30 18.95 6.21 -48.97
N VAL A 31 18.17 5.92 -50.02
CA VAL A 31 16.72 5.63 -49.88
C VAL A 31 16.44 4.35 -49.07
N LEU A 32 17.29 3.33 -49.20
CA LEU A 32 17.16 2.08 -48.42
C LEU A 32 17.60 2.29 -46.98
N LYS A 33 18.66 3.08 -46.76
CA LYS A 33 19.13 3.47 -45.43
C LYS A 33 18.05 4.24 -44.67
N ASP A 34 17.41 5.22 -45.30
CA ASP A 34 16.37 6.05 -44.67
C ASP A 34 15.12 5.25 -44.29
N LYS A 35 14.68 4.34 -45.17
CA LYS A 35 13.56 3.44 -44.89
C LYS A 35 13.86 2.50 -43.72
N LEU A 36 15.06 1.94 -43.69
CA LEU A 36 15.48 1.05 -42.61
C LEU A 36 15.60 1.79 -41.28
N MET A 37 16.20 2.99 -41.26
CA MET A 37 16.30 3.84 -40.08
C MET A 37 14.92 4.22 -39.53
N THR A 38 13.99 4.62 -40.41
CA THR A 38 12.60 4.93 -40.04
C THR A 38 11.90 3.72 -39.41
N SER A 39 12.08 2.52 -39.98
CA SER A 39 11.48 1.29 -39.46
C SER A 39 12.01 0.92 -38.07
N VAL A 40 13.33 1.00 -37.87
CA VAL A 40 13.97 0.70 -36.58
C VAL A 40 13.51 1.67 -35.49
N LEU A 41 13.42 2.97 -35.80
CA LEU A 41 12.94 3.98 -34.87
C LEU A 41 11.46 3.76 -34.50
N ALA A 42 10.60 3.50 -35.49
CA ALA A 42 9.18 3.24 -35.24
C ALA A 42 8.97 1.98 -34.36
N GLN A 43 9.76 0.92 -34.57
CA GLN A 43 9.69 -0.28 -33.72
C GLN A 43 10.20 0.00 -32.29
N GLY A 44 11.24 0.83 -32.14
CA GLY A 44 11.74 1.27 -30.85
C GLY A 44 10.69 2.06 -30.06
N GLU A 45 10.04 3.03 -30.71
CA GLU A 45 8.96 3.83 -30.14
C GLU A 45 7.76 2.96 -29.73
N ALA A 46 7.31 2.03 -30.59
CA ALA A 46 6.21 1.12 -30.27
C ALA A 46 6.50 0.21 -29.07
N LYS A 47 7.73 -0.29 -28.94
CA LYS A 47 8.14 -1.08 -27.76
C LYS A 47 8.16 -0.24 -26.49
N GLN A 48 8.65 1.01 -26.54
CA GLN A 48 8.62 1.92 -25.40
C GLN A 48 7.18 2.20 -24.94
N VAL A 49 6.27 2.49 -25.87
CA VAL A 49 4.85 2.71 -25.55
C VAL A 49 4.25 1.49 -24.86
N LYS A 50 4.54 0.28 -25.36
CA LYS A 50 4.06 -0.95 -24.73
C LYS A 50 4.58 -1.11 -23.29
N VAL A 51 5.87 -0.88 -23.06
CA VAL A 51 6.48 -0.96 -21.72
C VAL A 51 5.86 0.09 -20.79
N PHE A 52 5.68 1.31 -21.26
CA PHE A 52 5.07 2.39 -20.47
C PHE A 52 3.63 2.04 -20.08
N ASN A 53 2.83 1.54 -21.01
CA ASN A 53 1.45 1.12 -20.73
C ASN A 53 1.39 0.00 -19.70
N THR A 54 2.24 -1.04 -19.83
CA THR A 54 2.31 -2.12 -18.84
C THR A 54 2.76 -1.59 -17.48
N LEU A 55 3.75 -0.70 -17.42
CA LEU A 55 4.20 -0.11 -16.16
C LEU A 55 3.07 0.72 -15.50
N ALA A 56 2.33 1.49 -16.29
CA ALA A 56 1.20 2.28 -15.80
C ALA A 56 0.06 1.39 -15.28
N GLU A 57 -0.25 0.28 -15.97
CA GLU A 57 -1.23 -0.71 -15.51
C GLU A 57 -0.80 -1.37 -14.19
N GLU A 58 0.45 -1.78 -14.08
CA GLU A 58 0.98 -2.37 -12.84
C GLU A 58 0.99 -1.35 -11.69
N GLN A 59 1.43 -0.11 -11.93
CA GLN A 59 1.35 0.97 -10.93
C GLN A 59 -0.07 1.21 -10.45
N ARG A 60 -1.05 1.17 -11.36
CA ARG A 60 -2.46 1.30 -11.01
C ARG A 60 -2.94 0.15 -10.13
N LYS A 61 -2.62 -1.10 -10.47
CA LYS A 61 -2.97 -2.27 -9.64
C LYS A 61 -2.36 -2.19 -8.25
N PHE A 62 -1.09 -1.76 -8.14
CA PHE A 62 -0.45 -1.56 -6.85
C PHE A 62 -1.15 -0.48 -6.02
N ALA A 63 -1.52 0.64 -6.62
CA ALA A 63 -2.26 1.70 -5.93
C ALA A 63 -3.65 1.23 -5.45
N GLU A 64 -4.38 0.48 -6.28
CA GLU A 64 -5.67 -0.10 -5.90
C GLU A 64 -5.52 -1.09 -4.73
N ALA A 65 -4.51 -1.96 -4.76
CA ALA A 65 -4.23 -2.92 -3.69
C ALA A 65 -3.79 -2.24 -2.38
N GLU A 66 -2.97 -1.17 -2.47
CA GLU A 66 -2.55 -0.37 -1.31
C GLU A 66 -3.76 0.32 -0.66
N GLN A 67 -4.65 0.91 -1.46
CA GLN A 67 -5.88 1.52 -0.95
C GLN A 67 -6.77 0.48 -0.26
N GLU A 68 -7.00 -0.68 -0.87
CA GLU A 68 -7.82 -1.74 -0.29
C GLU A 68 -7.24 -2.25 1.04
N TYR A 69 -5.92 -2.42 1.11
CA TYR A 69 -5.23 -2.81 2.33
C TYR A 69 -5.42 -1.78 3.45
N MET A 70 -5.24 -0.50 3.13
CA MET A 70 -5.39 0.60 4.09
C MET A 70 -6.82 0.70 4.61
N GLU A 71 -7.83 0.57 3.74
CA GLU A 71 -9.24 0.59 4.14
C GLU A 71 -9.59 -0.60 5.06
N LYS A 72 -9.15 -1.81 4.70
CA LYS A 72 -9.36 -3.01 5.52
C LYS A 72 -8.69 -2.90 6.89
N SER A 73 -7.46 -2.41 6.92
CA SER A 73 -6.69 -2.22 8.16
C SER A 73 -7.35 -1.18 9.07
N ALA A 74 -7.75 -0.04 8.51
CA ALA A 74 -8.44 1.01 9.26
C ALA A 74 -9.76 0.50 9.86
N LYS A 75 -10.55 -0.25 9.08
CA LYS A 75 -11.80 -0.85 9.56
C LYS A 75 -11.55 -1.85 10.69
N ALA A 76 -10.61 -2.77 10.52
CA ALA A 76 -10.28 -3.76 11.55
C ALA A 76 -9.84 -3.09 12.86
N TYR A 77 -9.07 -2.00 12.76
CA TYR A 77 -8.65 -1.22 13.93
C TYR A 77 -9.83 -0.54 14.63
N GLN A 78 -10.76 0.04 13.88
CA GLN A 78 -11.98 0.65 14.44
C GLN A 78 -12.86 -0.39 15.14
N ASP A 79 -13.04 -1.56 14.53
CA ASP A 79 -13.82 -2.66 15.09
C ASP A 79 -13.21 -3.13 16.41
N TYR A 80 -11.89 -3.34 16.44
CA TYR A 80 -11.15 -3.73 17.65
C TYR A 80 -11.30 -2.70 18.78
N LEU A 81 -11.18 -1.40 18.48
CA LEU A 81 -11.37 -0.34 19.48
C LEU A 81 -12.80 -0.32 20.03
N SER A 82 -13.79 -0.57 19.18
CA SER A 82 -15.20 -0.65 19.59
C SER A 82 -15.41 -1.82 20.56
N GLU A 83 -14.91 -3.00 20.23
CA GLU A 83 -14.99 -4.20 21.09
C GLU A 83 -14.30 -3.97 22.43
N LEU A 84 -13.10 -3.38 22.43
CA LEU A 84 -12.34 -3.09 23.64
C LEU A 84 -13.08 -2.10 24.54
N LYS A 85 -13.70 -1.07 23.96
CA LYS A 85 -14.53 -0.11 24.69
C LYS A 85 -15.76 -0.78 25.31
N GLN A 86 -16.42 -1.68 24.58
CA GLN A 86 -17.56 -2.42 25.11
C GLN A 86 -17.16 -3.34 26.26
N ALA A 87 -16.05 -4.08 26.11
CA ALA A 87 -15.50 -4.94 27.15
C ALA A 87 -15.14 -4.15 28.42
N SER A 88 -14.45 -3.02 28.25
CA SER A 88 -14.12 -2.10 29.34
C SER A 88 -15.37 -1.60 30.07
N ASN A 89 -16.39 -1.14 29.34
CA ASN A 89 -17.63 -0.68 29.93
C ASN A 89 -18.37 -1.80 30.69
N SER A 90 -18.33 -3.02 30.17
CA SER A 90 -18.90 -4.20 30.83
C SER A 90 -18.22 -4.50 32.16
N ILE A 91 -16.87 -4.46 32.18
CA ILE A 91 -16.07 -4.65 33.39
C ILE A 91 -16.42 -3.59 34.44
N VAL A 92 -16.44 -2.31 34.05
CA VAL A 92 -16.78 -1.20 34.96
C VAL A 92 -18.18 -1.39 35.56
N ARG A 93 -19.18 -1.72 34.73
CA ARG A 93 -20.55 -1.98 35.23
C ARG A 93 -20.60 -3.13 36.22
N ASN A 94 -19.89 -4.23 35.95
CA ASN A 94 -19.86 -5.39 36.83
C ASN A 94 -19.16 -5.08 38.15
N LEU A 95 -18.08 -4.30 38.12
CA LEU A 95 -17.40 -3.84 39.34
C LEU A 95 -18.30 -2.93 40.17
N ASN A 96 -18.99 -1.98 39.54
CA ASN A 96 -19.92 -1.10 40.24
C ASN A 96 -21.05 -1.87 40.93
N LYS A 97 -21.65 -2.86 40.24
CA LYS A 97 -22.66 -3.75 40.84
C LYS A 97 -22.12 -4.49 42.07
N LYS A 98 -20.91 -5.04 41.98
CA LYS A 98 -20.29 -5.72 43.13
C LYS A 98 -20.04 -4.76 44.31
N VAL A 99 -19.64 -3.53 44.03
CA VAL A 99 -19.46 -2.50 45.06
C VAL A 99 -20.79 -2.16 45.74
N GLU A 100 -21.85 -1.97 44.95
CA GLU A 100 -23.21 -1.75 45.48
C GLU A 100 -23.67 -2.92 46.35
N GLU A 101 -23.54 -4.16 45.88
CA GLU A 101 -23.90 -5.36 46.65
C GLU A 101 -23.14 -5.47 47.99
N ILE A 102 -21.85 -5.12 48.01
CA ILE A 102 -21.04 -5.13 49.23
C ILE A 102 -21.47 -4.00 50.19
N ALA A 103 -21.77 -2.82 49.66
CA ALA A 103 -22.22 -1.69 50.46
C ALA A 103 -23.54 -2.01 51.16
N THR A 104 -24.54 -2.51 50.43
CA THR A 104 -25.85 -2.88 50.98
C THR A 104 -25.72 -3.94 52.07
N LYS A 105 -24.95 -5.02 51.81
CA LYS A 105 -24.72 -6.06 52.82
C LYS A 105 -24.06 -5.52 54.09
N LYS A 106 -23.14 -4.57 53.97
CA LYS A 106 -22.47 -3.96 55.12
C LYS A 106 -23.43 -3.11 55.95
N ASP A 107 -24.36 -2.42 55.29
CA ASP A 107 -25.39 -1.63 55.97
C ASP A 107 -26.42 -2.54 56.66
N ASP A 108 -26.82 -3.64 56.02
CA ASP A 108 -27.69 -4.67 56.62
C ASP A 108 -27.04 -5.29 57.86
N GLN A 109 -25.75 -5.64 57.77
CA GLN A 109 -24.99 -6.20 58.89
C GLN A 109 -24.95 -5.24 60.09
N LYS A 110 -24.70 -3.95 59.84
CA LYS A 110 -24.71 -2.92 60.88
C LYS A 110 -26.08 -2.75 61.53
N ALA A 111 -27.16 -2.84 60.76
CA ALA A 111 -28.51 -2.74 61.27
C ALA A 111 -28.89 -3.94 62.17
N GLU A 112 -28.49 -5.16 61.78
CA GLU A 112 -28.68 -6.35 62.62
C GLU A 112 -27.91 -6.28 63.94
N ASP A 113 -26.67 -5.80 63.91
CA ASP A 113 -25.84 -5.71 65.13
C ASP A 113 -26.45 -4.71 66.13
N LEU A 114 -26.96 -3.57 65.65
CA LEU A 114 -27.65 -2.59 66.49
C LEU A 114 -28.95 -3.14 67.13
N LEU A 115 -29.65 -4.05 66.45
CA LEU A 115 -30.87 -4.68 66.98
C LEU A 115 -30.58 -5.76 68.04
N LYS A 116 -29.39 -6.38 68.02
CA LYS A 116 -28.99 -7.39 69.01
C LYS A 116 -28.52 -6.79 70.33
N ASP A 117 -28.06 -5.54 70.31
CA ASP A 117 -27.56 -4.81 71.48
C ASP A 117 -28.68 -4.05 72.25
N MET A 118 -29.94 -4.13 71.81
CA MET A 118 -31.12 -3.55 72.47
C MET A 118 -31.86 -4.58 73.34
#